data_AF-A0A0F9EDH4-F1
#
_entry.id   AF-A0A0F9EDH4-F1
#
_cell.length_a   1.000
_cell.length_b   1.000
_cell.length_c   1.000
_cell.angle_alpha   90.00
_cell.angle_beta   90.00
_cell.angle_gamma   90.00
#
_symmetry.space_group_name_H-M   'P 1'
#
loop_
_entity.id
_entity.type
_entity.pdbx_description
1 polymer ?
#
loop_
_entity_poly.entity_id
_entity_poly.type
_entity_poly.pdbx_seq_one_letter_code
_entity_poly.pdbx_strand_id
1 'polypeptide(L)'
;MVSIPLYQGKPTAYLDQNILDLFTKYGLGDFGENLLDNYQIVYSDETLKEIRRSKGFEDKFLNVLKELNASHLKLVVVLLIFTMNKSLHLQS
;
A
#
# COMPACT_ATOMS: atom_id res chain seq x y z
N MET A 1 15.16 -10.21 -10.91
CA MET A 1 15.33 -8.75 -10.86
C MET A 1 14.01 -8.15 -10.43
N VAL A 2 13.96 -7.40 -9.32
CA VAL A 2 12.74 -6.73 -8.88
C VAL A 2 12.63 -5.43 -9.67
N SER A 3 11.74 -5.39 -10.67
CA SER A 3 11.43 -4.17 -11.39
C SER A 3 10.63 -3.26 -10.47
N ILE A 4 11.23 -2.15 -10.05
CA ILE A 4 10.48 -1.10 -9.34
C ILE A 4 9.54 -0.49 -10.39
N PRO A 5 8.22 -0.48 -10.18
CA PRO A 5 7.28 0.08 -11.15
C PRO A 5 7.62 1.56 -11.40
N LEU A 6 7.71 1.95 -12.67
CA LEU A 6 8.00 3.32 -13.06
C LEU A 6 6.88 4.22 -12.54
N TYR A 7 7.21 5.23 -11.73
CA TYR A 7 6.23 6.16 -11.18
C TYR A 7 5.58 6.95 -12.33
N GLN A 8 4.28 6.76 -12.53
CA GLN A 8 3.54 7.33 -13.65
C GLN A 8 2.94 8.71 -13.35
N GLY A 9 3.21 9.31 -12.18
CA GLY A 9 2.60 10.59 -11.78
C GLY A 9 1.10 10.51 -11.47
N LYS A 10 0.53 9.30 -11.44
CA LYS A 10 -0.87 9.10 -11.07
C LYS A 10 -1.09 9.42 -9.59
N PRO A 11 -2.20 10.06 -9.21
CA PRO A 11 -2.60 10.20 -7.82
C PRO A 11 -2.74 8.82 -7.16
N THR A 12 -2.34 8.72 -5.90
CA THR A 12 -2.43 7.48 -5.13
C THR A 12 -3.80 7.36 -4.48
N ALA A 13 -4.49 6.24 -4.69
CA ALA A 13 -5.74 5.94 -4.01
C ALA A 13 -5.53 4.77 -3.03
N TYR A 14 -5.81 5.03 -1.75
CA TYR A 14 -5.78 4.01 -0.71
C TYR A 14 -7.10 3.24 -0.69
N LEU A 15 -7.04 1.92 -0.75
CA LEU A 15 -8.22 1.07 -0.63
C LEU A 15 -8.43 0.63 0.82
N ASP A 16 -9.58 1.04 1.34
CA ASP A 16 -10.16 0.50 2.56
C ASP A 16 -10.90 -0.82 2.27
N GLN A 17 -11.04 -1.65 3.29
CA GLN A 17 -11.76 -2.93 3.23
C GLN A 17 -13.20 -2.79 2.75
N ASN A 18 -13.90 -1.70 3.10
CA ASN A 18 -15.27 -1.46 2.62
C ASN A 18 -15.36 -1.37 1.10
N ILE A 19 -14.33 -0.82 0.45
CA ILE A 19 -14.27 -0.72 -1.00
C ILE A 19 -13.95 -2.09 -1.61
N LEU A 20 -13.10 -2.89 -0.98
CA LEU A 20 -12.86 -4.26 -1.41
C LEU A 20 -14.11 -5.13 -1.26
N ASP A 21 -14.87 -4.96 -0.19
CA ASP A 21 -16.17 -5.61 0.00
C ASP A 21 -17.17 -5.24 -1.10
N LEU A 22 -17.16 -4.00 -1.56
CA LEU A 22 -17.97 -3.56 -2.68
C LEU A 22 -17.59 -4.32 -3.96
N PHE A 23 -16.29 -4.37 -4.29
CA PHE A 23 -15.81 -5.05 -5.49
C PHE A 23 -16.00 -6.56 -5.46
N THR A 24 -15.86 -7.21 -4.31
CA THR A 24 -16.12 -8.66 -4.22
C THR A 24 -17.59 -9.02 -4.42
N LYS A 25 -18.53 -8.08 -4.19
CA LYS A 25 -19.97 -8.28 -4.36
C LYS A 25 -20.46 -7.93 -5.76
N TYR A 26 -19.96 -6.85 -6.34
CA TYR A 26 -20.50 -6.28 -7.57
C TYR A 26 -19.54 -6.35 -8.77
N GLY A 27 -18.30 -6.78 -8.55
CA GLY A 27 -17.23 -6.68 -9.54
C GLY A 27 -16.71 -5.25 -9.69
N LEU A 28 -15.70 -5.08 -10.54
CA LEU A 28 -15.03 -3.80 -10.78
C LEU A 28 -15.91 -2.80 -11.55
N GLY A 29 -16.48 -3.25 -12.67
CA GLY A 29 -17.25 -2.41 -13.60
C GLY A 29 -16.51 -1.13 -14.00
N ASP A 30 -17.28 -0.15 -14.47
CA ASP A 30 -16.75 1.14 -14.95
C ASP A 30 -15.98 1.91 -13.87
N PHE A 31 -16.39 1.76 -12.59
CA PHE A 31 -15.71 2.43 -11.48
C PHE A 31 -14.31 1.84 -11.23
N GLY A 32 -14.17 0.52 -11.28
CA GLY A 32 -12.88 -0.14 -11.15
C GLY A 32 -11.94 0.15 -12.32
N GLU A 33 -12.48 0.19 -13.55
CA GLU A 33 -11.72 0.60 -14.73
C GLU A 33 -11.23 2.05 -14.62
N ASN A 34 -12.10 2.97 -14.17
CA ASN A 34 -11.71 4.35 -13.94
C ASN A 34 -10.59 4.48 -12.89
N LEU A 35 -10.64 3.67 -11.84
CA LEU A 35 -9.60 3.62 -10.81
C LEU A 35 -8.26 3.15 -11.38
N LEU A 36 -8.26 2.11 -12.20
CA LEU A 36 -7.06 1.58 -12.87
C LEU A 36 -6.41 2.60 -13.80
N ASP A 37 -7.23 3.31 -14.58
CA ASP A 37 -6.75 4.27 -15.57
C ASP A 37 -6.17 5.52 -14.93
N ASN A 38 -6.79 6.01 -13.85
CA ASN A 38 -6.48 7.33 -13.31
C ASN A 38 -5.64 7.31 -12.03
N TYR A 39 -5.58 6.19 -11.31
CA TYR A 39 -4.95 6.14 -9.98
C TYR A 39 -3.89 5.05 -9.88
N GLN A 40 -2.94 5.27 -8.97
CA GLN A 40 -2.10 4.22 -8.44
C GLN A 40 -2.78 3.66 -7.19
N ILE A 41 -3.29 2.44 -7.31
CA ILE A 41 -4.03 1.77 -6.23
C ILE A 41 -3.05 1.18 -5.22
N VAL A 42 -3.29 1.44 -3.93
CA VAL A 42 -2.46 0.90 -2.84
C VAL A 42 -3.30 0.35 -1.68
N TYR A 43 -2.74 -0.61 -0.95
CA TYR A 43 -3.32 -1.19 0.26
C TYR A 43 -2.25 -1.35 1.35
N SER A 44 -2.63 -1.48 2.62
CA SER A 44 -1.68 -1.61 3.74
C SER A 44 -1.65 -3.00 4.37
N ASP A 45 -0.72 -3.19 5.30
CA ASP A 45 -0.71 -4.35 6.20
C ASP A 45 -2.03 -4.50 6.98
N GLU A 46 -2.74 -3.41 7.30
CA GLU A 46 -4.02 -3.49 8.01
C GLU A 46 -5.10 -4.12 7.12
N THR A 47 -5.17 -3.71 5.85
CA THR A 47 -6.04 -4.34 4.84
C THR A 47 -5.76 -5.85 4.76
N LEU A 48 -4.49 -6.27 4.76
CA LEU A 48 -4.13 -7.68 4.75
C LEU A 48 -4.57 -8.42 6.02
N LYS A 49 -4.52 -7.78 7.19
CA LYS A 49 -5.01 -8.38 8.44
C LYS A 49 -6.52 -8.59 8.39
N GLU A 50 -7.25 -7.63 7.84
CA GLU A 50 -8.71 -7.74 7.70
C GLU A 50 -9.10 -8.84 6.70
N ILE A 51 -8.43 -8.92 5.56
CA ILE A 51 -8.61 -10.03 4.61
C ILE A 51 -8.36 -11.38 5.29
N ARG A 52 -7.28 -11.51 6.07
CA ARG A 52 -6.96 -12.75 6.81
C ARG A 52 -8.00 -13.11 7.88
N ARG A 53 -8.76 -12.16 8.40
CA ARG A 53 -9.86 -12.42 9.35
C ARG A 53 -11.10 -12.97 8.62
N SER A 54 -11.25 -12.68 7.33
CA SER A 54 -12.35 -13.14 6.46
C SER A 54 -12.16 -14.60 5.98
N LYS A 55 -12.05 -15.53 6.93
CA LYS A 55 -11.80 -16.96 6.65
C LYS A 55 -12.80 -17.56 5.66
N GLY A 56 -12.29 -18.17 4.59
CA GLY A 56 -13.07 -18.77 3.50
C GLY A 56 -13.41 -17.81 2.36
N PHE A 57 -13.04 -16.54 2.46
CA PHE A 57 -13.29 -15.52 1.43
C PHE A 57 -12.03 -14.73 1.05
N GLU A 58 -10.87 -15.09 1.59
CA GLU A 58 -9.61 -14.35 1.40
C GLU A 58 -9.26 -14.21 -0.08
N ASP A 59 -9.42 -15.30 -0.85
CA ASP A 59 -9.11 -15.33 -2.27
C ASP A 59 -9.91 -14.32 -3.09
N LYS A 60 -11.15 -14.01 -2.69
CA LYS A 60 -11.96 -13.00 -3.39
C LYS A 60 -11.34 -11.62 -3.25
N PHE A 61 -10.92 -11.25 -2.04
CA PHE A 61 -10.28 -9.98 -1.79
C PHE A 61 -8.91 -9.89 -2.48
N LEU A 62 -8.12 -10.97 -2.43
CA LEU A 62 -6.82 -11.03 -3.10
C LEU A 62 -6.96 -10.93 -4.63
N ASN A 63 -8.00 -11.53 -5.21
CA ASN A 63 -8.30 -11.40 -6.63
C ASN A 63 -8.65 -9.96 -7.00
N VAL A 64 -9.49 -9.26 -6.22
CA VAL A 64 -9.79 -7.84 -6.43
C VAL A 64 -8.51 -6.99 -6.40
N LEU A 65 -7.64 -7.19 -5.40
CA LEU A 65 -6.37 -6.46 -5.32
C LEU A 65 -5.48 -6.71 -6.54
N LYS A 66 -5.48 -7.95 -7.05
CA LYS A 66 -4.73 -8.34 -8.24
C LYS A 66 -5.30 -7.72 -9.51
N GLU A 67 -6.62 -7.74 -9.68
CA GLU A 67 -7.30 -7.14 -10.84
C GLU A 67 -7.10 -5.61 -10.86
N LEU A 68 -7.06 -4.96 -9.69
CA LEU A 68 -6.76 -3.54 -9.54
C LEU A 68 -5.28 -3.18 -9.67
N ASN A 69 -4.41 -4.17 -9.94
CA ASN A 69 -2.95 -4.01 -9.96
C ASN A 69 -2.43 -3.26 -8.72
N ALA A 70 -3.03 -3.55 -7.56
CA ALA A 70 -2.81 -2.80 -6.34
C ALA A 70 -1.41 -3.07 -5.75
N SER A 71 -0.75 -2.02 -5.28
CA SER A 71 0.59 -2.11 -4.68
C SER A 71 0.52 -2.10 -3.16
N HIS A 72 1.35 -2.93 -2.52
CA HIS A 72 1.44 -2.96 -1.07
C HIS A 72 2.21 -1.74 -0.54
N LEU A 73 1.52 -0.89 0.23
CA LEU A 73 2.09 0.25 0.93
C LEU A 73 2.76 -0.22 2.23
N LYS A 74 4.07 -0.01 2.32
CA LYS A 74 4.85 -0.29 3.53
C LYS A 74 5.43 0.99 4.10
N LEU A 75 5.06 1.33 5.32
CA LEU A 75 5.65 2.46 6.05
C LEU A 75 7.05 2.07 6.53
N VAL A 76 8.05 2.86 6.12
CA VAL A 76 9.44 2.70 6.56
C VAL A 76 9.77 3.87 7.48
N VAL A 77 9.89 3.60 8.77
CA VAL A 77 10.35 4.60 9.76
C VAL A 77 11.87 4.45 9.88
N VAL A 78 12.61 5.48 9.48
CA VAL A 78 14.07 5.54 9.67
C VAL A 78 14.37 6.35 10.91
N LEU A 79 15.01 5.73 11.91
CA LEU A 79 15.53 6.44 13.08
C LEU A 79 16.90 7.05 12.73
N LEU A 80 16.98 8.38 12.65
CA LEU A 80 18.25 9.08 12.49
C LEU A 80 18.95 9.18 13.86
N ILE A 81 20.01 8.40 14.05
CA ILE A 81 20.90 8.56 15.21
C ILE A 81 21.96 9.60 14.86
N PHE A 82 21.87 10.78 15.45
CA PHE A 82 22.94 11.79 15.39
C PHE A 82 23.89 11.60 16.57
N THR A 83 25.14 11.21 16.30
CA THR A 83 26.21 11.16 17.32
C THR A 83 26.91 12.52 17.36
N MET A 84 26.73 13.28 18.44
CA MET A 84 27.51 14.49 18.68
C MET A 84 28.85 14.15 19.34
N ASN A 85 29.95 14.28 18.59
CA ASN A 85 31.30 14.26 19.17
C ASN A 85 31.59 15.60 19.84
N LYS A 86 31.56 15.63 21.17
CA LYS A 86 32.01 16.77 21.97
C LYS A 86 33.54 16.77 22.00
N SER A 87 34.19 17.59 21.17
CA SER A 87 35.64 17.79 21.26
C SER A 87 35.96 18.57 22.54
N LEU A 88 36.53 17.88 23.53
CA LEU A 88 37.11 18.48 24.73
C LEU A 88 38.44 19.14 24.34
N HIS A 89 38.43 20.45 24.13
CA HIS A 89 39.66 21.24 24.26
C HIS A 89 39.88 21.54 25.75
N LEU A 90 40.73 20.73 26.40
CA LEU A 90 41.50 21.22 27.54
C LEU A 90 42.52 22.22 26.97
N GLN A 91 42.39 23.50 27.33
CA GLN A 91 43.51 24.43 27.27
C GLN A 91 44.14 24.45 28.67
N SER A 92 45.42 24.06 28.68
CA SER A 92 46.38 24.15 29.78
C SER A 92 46.74 25.59 30.11
#